data_AF-A0A2N6ASX9-F1
#
_entry.id   AF-A0A2N6ASX9-F1
#
_cell.length_a   1.000
_cell.length_b   1.000
_cell.length_c   1.000
_cell.angle_alpha   90.00
_cell.angle_beta   90.00
_cell.angle_gamma   90.00
#
_symmetry.space_group_name_H-M   'P 1'
#
loop_
_entity.id
_entity.type
_entity.pdbx_description
1 polymer ?
#
loop_
_entity_poly.entity_id
_entity_poly.type
_entity_poly.pdbx_seq_one_letter_code
_entity_poly.pdbx_strand_id
1 'polypeptide(L)'
;SLAGGLLSFAVMYSMHRFLRPRVSIIGISVMGAVSHNIGQLLMAALIIQNIKIIFYLPLLIVAAVGTGIFVGLASKYMIFGMEKTGAFERR
;
A
#
# COMPACT_ATOMS: atom_id res chain seq x y z
N SER A 1 8.64 -3.21 6.22
CA SER A 1 9.83 -2.33 6.25
C SER A 1 9.47 -0.93 6.73
N LEU A 2 10.35 -0.23 7.46
CA LEU A 2 10.13 1.17 7.89
C LEU A 2 10.16 2.14 6.71
N ALA A 3 11.22 2.11 5.89
CA ALA A 3 11.35 2.99 4.73
C ALA A 3 10.24 2.75 3.69
N GLY A 4 9.96 1.48 3.39
CA GLY A 4 8.81 1.11 2.56
C GLY A 4 7.48 1.53 3.17
N GLY A 5 7.33 1.40 4.49
CA GLY A 5 6.11 1.80 5.21
C GLY A 5 5.84 3.30 5.15
N LEU A 6 6.86 4.13 5.38
CA LEU A 6 6.76 5.59 5.28
C LEU A 6 6.43 6.03 3.85
N LEU A 7 7.11 5.44 2.85
CA LEU A 7 6.82 5.74 1.44
C LEU A 7 5.39 5.32 1.06
N SER A 8 4.98 4.12 1.46
CA SER A 8 3.61 3.62 1.27
C SER A 8 2.58 4.53 1.91
N PHE A 9 2.81 4.97 3.15
CA PHE A 9 1.90 5.86 3.84
C PHE A 9 1.77 7.21 3.12
N ALA A 10 2.88 7.81 2.71
CA ALA A 10 2.86 9.07 1.97
C ALA A 10 2.09 8.97 0.65
N VAL A 11 2.28 7.88 -0.11
CA VAL A 11 1.56 7.61 -1.36
C VAL A 11 0.06 7.40 -1.09
N MET A 12 -0.29 6.53 -0.15
CA MET A 12 -1.68 6.24 0.19
C MET A 12 -2.42 7.48 0.71
N TYR A 13 -1.78 8.27 1.57
CA TYR A 13 -2.33 9.52 2.09
C TYR A 13 -2.59 10.52 0.96
N SER A 14 -1.61 10.71 0.07
CA SER A 14 -1.73 11.62 -1.07
C SER A 14 -2.85 11.20 -2.02
N MET A 15 -2.93 9.91 -2.35
CA MET A 15 -4.02 9.38 -3.17
C MET A 15 -5.38 9.54 -2.51
N HIS A 16 -5.47 9.26 -1.20
CA HIS A 16 -6.71 9.42 -0.46
C HIS A 16 -7.16 10.89 -0.40
N ARG A 17 -6.22 11.84 -0.24
CA ARG A 17 -6.50 13.26 -0.11
C ARG A 17 -6.88 13.93 -1.44
N PHE A 18 -6.16 13.62 -2.52
CA PHE A 18 -6.28 14.34 -3.78
C PHE A 18 -7.11 13.60 -4.84
N LEU A 19 -7.16 12.28 -4.79
CA LEU A 19 -7.80 11.48 -5.84
C LEU A 19 -9.15 10.89 -5.43
N ARG A 20 -9.58 11.00 -4.16
CA ARG A 20 -10.96 10.65 -3.80
C ARG A 20 -11.95 11.65 -4.44
N PRO A 21 -13.12 11.17 -4.91
CA PRO A 21 -13.65 9.80 -4.85
C PRO A 21 -13.28 8.89 -6.04
N ARG A 22 -12.41 9.34 -6.95
CA ARG A 22 -12.12 8.65 -8.23
C ARG A 22 -11.36 7.32 -8.08
N VAL A 23 -10.77 7.06 -6.91
CA VAL A 23 -10.00 5.83 -6.64
C VAL A 23 -10.61 5.04 -5.47
N SER A 24 -10.72 3.72 -5.64
CA SER A 24 -11.24 2.81 -4.62
C SER A 24 -10.20 2.54 -3.52
N ILE A 25 -10.68 2.11 -2.34
CA ILE A 25 -9.82 1.65 -1.24
C ILE A 25 -8.86 0.54 -1.70
N ILE A 26 -9.34 -0.36 -2.57
CA ILE A 26 -8.54 -1.44 -3.16
C ILE A 26 -7.39 -0.86 -4.01
N GLY A 27 -7.68 0.13 -4.87
CA GLY A 27 -6.66 0.79 -5.67
C GLY A 27 -5.61 1.52 -4.83
N ILE A 28 -6.04 2.19 -3.76
CA ILE A 28 -5.13 2.85 -2.80
C ILE A 28 -4.24 1.79 -2.13
N SER A 29 -4.78 0.64 -1.71
CA SER A 29 -3.99 -0.45 -1.11
C SER A 29 -3.00 -1.08 -2.10
N VAL A 30 -3.36 -1.27 -3.37
CA VAL A 30 -2.43 -1.77 -4.39
C VAL A 30 -1.26 -0.81 -4.59
N MET A 31 -1.53 0.48 -4.71
CA MET A 31 -0.48 1.49 -4.84
C MET A 31 0.39 1.60 -3.57
N GLY A 32 -0.21 1.43 -2.40
CA GLY A 32 0.52 1.28 -1.13
C GLY A 32 1.46 0.08 -1.13
N ALA A 33 0.97 -1.10 -1.50
CA ALA A 33 1.79 -2.32 -1.55
C ALA A 33 2.97 -2.20 -2.55
N VAL A 34 2.73 -1.63 -3.73
CA VAL A 34 3.78 -1.39 -4.74
C VAL A 34 4.84 -0.42 -4.22
N SER A 35 4.41 0.73 -3.66
CA SER A 35 5.32 1.72 -3.10
C SER A 35 6.08 1.20 -1.86
N HIS A 36 5.46 0.33 -1.05
CA HIS A 36 6.15 -0.36 0.03
C HIS A 36 7.33 -1.18 -0.47
N ASN A 37 7.10 -1.99 -1.51
CA ASN A 37 8.13 -2.84 -2.11
C ASN A 37 9.23 -1.98 -2.74
N ILE A 38 8.89 -0.89 -3.44
CA ILE A 38 9.86 0.05 -3.99
C ILE A 38 10.74 0.64 -2.88
N GLY A 39 10.12 1.22 -1.84
CA GLY A 39 10.87 1.87 -0.75
C GLY A 39 11.74 0.88 0.04
N GLN A 40 11.26 -0.35 0.23
CA GLN A 40 12.04 -1.43 0.84
C GLN A 40 13.24 -1.79 -0.03
N LEU A 41 13.05 -1.95 -1.34
CA LEU A 41 14.09 -2.41 -2.26
C LEU A 41 15.15 -1.32 -2.49
N LEU A 42 14.74 -0.05 -2.55
CA LEU A 42 15.66 1.08 -2.60
C LEU A 42 16.54 1.14 -1.35
N MET A 43 15.96 1.01 -0.15
CA MET A 43 16.78 0.97 1.07
C MET A 43 17.67 -0.27 1.13
N ALA A 44 17.17 -1.43 0.69
CA ALA A 44 17.99 -2.64 0.63
C ALA A 44 19.17 -2.46 -0.34
N ALA A 45 18.96 -1.86 -1.51
CA ALA A 45 20.02 -1.59 -2.48
C ALA A 45 21.08 -0.63 -1.92
N LEU A 46 20.67 0.38 -1.13
CA LEU A 46 21.58 1.30 -0.45
C LEU A 46 22.41 0.62 0.64
N ILE A 47 21.79 -0.24 1.46
CA ILE A 47 22.47 -0.93 2.56
C ILE A 47 23.42 -2.01 2.03
N ILE A 48 22.97 -2.79 1.06
CA ILE A 48 23.71 -3.93 0.50
C ILE A 48 24.69 -3.47 -0.60
N GLN A 49 24.62 -2.20 -1.03
CA GLN A 49 25.43 -1.61 -2.11
C GLN A 49 25.34 -2.42 -3.41
N ASN A 50 24.18 -3.04 -3.66
CA ASN A 50 23.95 -3.88 -4.83
C ASN A 50 22.66 -3.50 -5.55
N ILE A 51 22.80 -2.72 -6.62
CA ILE A 51 21.68 -2.25 -7.43
C ILE A 51 20.93 -3.38 -8.15
N LYS A 52 21.57 -4.55 -8.32
CA LYS A 52 20.94 -5.70 -9.00
C LYS A 52 19.74 -6.25 -8.24
N ILE A 53 19.57 -5.89 -6.97
CA ILE A 53 18.39 -6.25 -6.19
C ILE A 53 17.11 -5.63 -6.80
N ILE A 54 17.21 -4.53 -7.56
CA ILE A 54 16.08 -3.94 -8.28
C ILE A 54 15.53 -4.88 -9.36
N PHE A 55 16.29 -5.87 -9.86
CA PHE A 55 15.76 -6.85 -10.82
C PHE A 55 14.64 -7.74 -10.24
N TYR A 56 14.47 -7.79 -8.91
CA TYR A 56 13.33 -8.46 -8.27
C TYR A 56 12.02 -7.64 -8.37
N LEU A 57 12.09 -6.36 -8.76
CA LEU A 57 10.94 -5.45 -8.77
C LEU A 57 9.77 -5.96 -9.63
N PRO A 58 9.94 -6.52 -10.84
CA PRO A 58 8.81 -7.03 -11.63
C PRO A 58 8.04 -8.13 -10.90
N LEU A 59 8.75 -9.08 -10.30
CA LEU A 59 8.15 -10.14 -9.50
C LEU A 59 7.45 -9.58 -8.25
N LEU A 60 8.11 -8.63 -7.57
CA LEU A 60 7.56 -7.98 -6.39
C LEU A 60 6.33 -7.12 -6.70
N ILE A 61 6.22 -6.55 -7.89
CA ILE A 61 5.03 -5.79 -8.32
C ILE A 61 3.85 -6.75 -8.51
N VAL A 62 4.06 -7.91 -9.15
CA VAL A 62 2.99 -8.92 -9.28
C VAL A 62 2.50 -9.37 -7.91
N ALA A 63 3.43 -9.65 -6.98
CA ALA A 63 3.08 -9.98 -5.60
C ALA A 63 2.40 -8.81 -4.86
N ALA A 64 2.83 -7.57 -5.10
CA ALA A 64 2.23 -6.36 -4.51
C ALA A 64 0.79 -6.13 -4.99
N VAL A 65 0.47 -6.45 -6.24
CA VAL A 65 -0.90 -6.37 -6.74
C VAL A 65 -1.79 -7.37 -6.00
N GLY A 66 -1.36 -8.63 -5.89
CA GLY A 66 -2.13 -9.65 -5.18
C GLY A 66 -2.35 -9.30 -3.71
N THR A 67 -1.27 -8.96 -3.00
CA THR A 67 -1.35 -8.57 -1.58
C THR A 67 -2.10 -7.27 -1.38
N GLY A 68 -1.94 -6.28 -2.26
CA GLY A 68 -2.66 -5.01 -2.22
C GLY A 68 -4.16 -5.17 -2.42
N ILE A 69 -4.59 -6.05 -3.32
CA ILE A 69 -6.01 -6.38 -3.48
C ILE A 69 -6.56 -7.03 -2.20
N PHE A 70 -5.83 -8.01 -1.67
CA PHE A 70 -6.24 -8.72 -0.45
C PHE A 70 -6.39 -7.76 0.74
N VAL A 71 -5.39 -6.90 0.97
CA VAL A 71 -5.43 -5.88 2.02
C VAL A 71 -6.57 -4.89 1.78
N GLY A 72 -6.77 -4.44 0.54
CA GLY A 72 -7.85 -3.52 0.20
C GLY A 72 -9.25 -4.10 0.45
N LEU A 73 -9.46 -5.38 0.15
CA LEU A 73 -10.69 -6.10 0.47
C LEU A 73 -10.87 -6.26 1.98
N ALA A 74 -9.82 -6.68 2.69
CA ALA A 74 -9.84 -6.81 4.14
C ALA A 74 -10.22 -5.47 4.81
N SER A 75 -9.57 -4.36 4.42
CA SER A 75 -9.89 -3.03 4.94
C SER A 75 -11.34 -2.62 4.62
N LYS A 76 -11.84 -2.91 3.41
CA LYS A 76 -13.24 -2.62 3.06
C LYS A 76 -14.23 -3.37 3.96
N TYR A 77 -14.01 -4.66 4.20
CA TYR A 77 -14.88 -5.45 5.07
C TYR A 77 -14.75 -5.05 6.55
N MET A 78 -13.56 -4.68 7.00
CA MET A 78 -13.35 -4.16 8.35
C MET A 78 -14.14 -2.87 8.57
N ILE A 79 -14.04 -1.91 7.63
CA ILE A 79 -14.81 -0.65 7.71
C ILE A 79 -16.31 -0.96 7.75
N PHE A 80 -16.80 -1.84 6.88
CA PHE A 80 -18.22 -2.24 6.87
C PHE A 80 -18.66 -2.90 8.18
N GLY A 81 -17.83 -3.77 8.75
CA GLY A 81 -18.09 -4.39 10.05
C GLY A 81 -18.13 -3.39 11.19
N MET A 82 -17.21 -2.42 11.21
CA MET A 82 -17.13 -1.37 12.22
C MET A 82 -18.31 -0.38 12.13
N GLU A 83 -18.79 -0.07 10.92
CA GLU A 83 -19.99 0.75 10.73
C GLU A 83 -21.24 0.05 11.31
N LYS A 84 -21.31 -1.29 11.21
CA LYS A 84 -22.42 -2.06 11.76
C LYS A 84 -22.44 -2.14 13.29
N THR A 85 -21.29 -2.04 13.95
CA THR A 85 -21.19 -2.16 15.41
C THR A 85 -21.35 -0.82 16.14
N GLY A 86 -21.63 0.27 15.42
CA GLY A 86 -21.76 1.61 16.00
C GLY A 86 -20.43 2.20 16.51
N ALA A 87 -19.30 1.57 16.17
CA ALA A 87 -17.98 2.03 16.61
C ALA A 87 -17.50 3.30 15.90
N PHE A 88 -18.20 3.75 14.85
CA PHE A 88 -17.89 4.94 14.07
C PHE A 88 -19.17 5.69 13.68
N GLU A 89 -19.49 6.76 14.41
CA GLU A 89 -20.40 7.80 13.90
C GLU A 89 -19.71 8.46 12.70
N ARG A 90 -20.31 8.37 11.50
CA ARG A 90 -19.83 9.11 10.33
C ARG A 90 -19.93 10.61 10.63
N ARG A 91 -18.77 11.26 10.86
CA ARG A 91 -18.64 12.71 10.67
C ARG A 91 -18.55 13.05 9.19
#